data_AF-A0A847EMQ7-F1
#
_entry.id   AF-A0A847EMQ7-F1
#
_cell.length_a   1.000
_cell.length_b   1.000
_cell.length_c   1.000
_cell.angle_alpha   90.00
_cell.angle_beta   90.00
_cell.angle_gamma   90.00
#
_symmetry.space_group_name_H-M   'P 1'
#
loop_
_entity.id
_entity.type
_entity.pdbx_description
1 polymer ?
#
loop_
_entity_poly.entity_id
_entity_poly.type
_entity_poly.pdbx_seq_one_letter_code
_entity_poly.pdbx_strand_id
1 'polypeptide(L)' 'MLDPTSLFTWEPHVDQRTLRTPTMVVTLGSYVDAGHTQRQLDRQLLEQLPNRVLGRFDADQVLDYAG' A
#
# COMPACT_ATOMS: atom_id res chain seq x y z
N MET A 1 -0.45 -21.46 -10.09
CA MET A 1 -1.23 -20.21 -10.14
C MET A 1 -1.25 -19.68 -8.73
N LEU A 2 -0.73 -18.48 -8.47
CA LEU A 2 -0.84 -17.87 -7.14
C LEU A 2 -2.32 -17.69 -6.81
N ASP A 3 -2.69 -17.98 -5.57
CA ASP A 3 -3.99 -17.56 -5.06
C ASP A 3 -3.93 -16.04 -4.83
N PRO A 4 -4.67 -15.22 -5.59
CA PRO A 4 -4.61 -13.77 -5.43
C PRO A 4 -5.09 -13.30 -4.04
N THR A 5 -5.80 -14.15 -3.29
CA THR A 5 -6.24 -13.84 -1.93
C THR A 5 -5.14 -14.03 -0.89
N SER A 6 -4.05 -14.76 -1.20
CA SER A 6 -2.91 -14.92 -0.29
C SER A 6 -1.91 -13.77 -0.35
N LEU A 7 -2.08 -12.84 -1.30
CA LEU A 7 -1.14 -11.74 -1.52
C LEU A 7 -1.23 -10.63 -0.47
N PHE A 8 -2.34 -10.53 0.27
CA PHE A 8 -2.57 -9.44 1.22
C PHE A 8 -3.08 -9.98 2.56
N THR A 9 -2.50 -9.48 3.64
CA THR A 9 -2.90 -9.81 5.01
C THR A 9 -3.33 -8.57 5.77
N TRP A 10 -4.50 -8.63 6.42
CA TRP A 10 -5.03 -7.57 7.27
C TRP A 10 -4.29 -7.49 8.60
N GLU A 11 -4.13 -6.27 9.13
CA GLU A 11 -3.62 -6.11 10.49
C GLU A 11 -4.65 -6.60 11.53
N PRO A 12 -4.23 -7.21 12.65
CA PRO A 12 -5.14 -7.80 13.64
C PRO A 12 -6.17 -6.85 14.24
N HIS A 13 -5.87 -5.55 14.25
CA HIS A 13 -6.69 -4.51 14.84
C HIS A 13 -7.73 -3.91 13.87
N VAL A 14 -7.80 -4.41 12.63
CA VAL A 14 -8.64 -3.84 11.57
C VAL A 14 -9.92 -4.66 11.43
N ASP A 15 -11.06 -4.04 11.76
CA ASP A 15 -12.38 -4.58 11.41
C ASP A 15 -12.77 -4.13 9.99
N GLN A 16 -12.66 -5.05 9.04
CA GLN A 16 -12.98 -4.83 7.63
C GLN A 16 -14.42 -4.34 7.39
N ARG A 17 -15.37 -4.69 8.26
CA ARG A 17 -16.78 -4.31 8.11
C ARG A 17 -17.00 -2.82 8.33
N THR A 18 -16.10 -2.19 9.07
CA THR A 18 -16.16 -0.75 9.39
C THR A 18 -15.48 0.12 8.33
N LEU A 19 -14.71 -0.48 7.41
CA LEU A 19 -14.04 0.25 6.35
C LEU A 19 -15.06 0.69 5.29
N ARG A 20 -15.31 1.99 5.25
CA ARG A 20 -16.14 2.68 4.27
C ARG A 20 -15.38 3.90 3.79
N THR A 21 -14.68 3.76 2.67
CA THR A 21 -13.93 4.85 2.04
C THR A 21 -14.46 5.06 0.63
N PRO A 22 -14.91 6.28 0.28
CA PRO A 22 -15.40 6.56 -1.07
C PRO A 22 -14.27 6.63 -2.11
N THR A 23 -13.02 6.74 -1.67
CA THR A 23 -11.85 6.89 -2.55
C THR A 23 -10.67 6.13 -1.98
N MET A 24 -10.00 5.37 -2.85
CA MET A 24 -8.73 4.71 -2.57
C MET A 24 -7.68 5.31 -3.50
N VAL A 25 -6.63 5.87 -2.90
CA VAL A 25 -5.46 6.37 -3.63
C VAL A 25 -4.42 5.27 -3.65
N VAL A 26 -3.91 4.93 -4.84
CA VAL A 26 -2.88 3.89 -5.01
C VAL A 26 -1.64 4.57 -5.58
N THR A 27 -0.52 4.48 -4.85
CA THR A 27 0.81 4.87 -5.33
C THR A 27 1.63 3.60 -5.59
N LEU A 28 2.15 3.44 -6.81
CA LEU A 28 3.02 2.32 -7.19
C LEU A 28 4.39 2.88 -7.55
N GLY A 29 5.43 2.40 -6.85
CA GLY A 29 6.81 2.75 -7.15
C GLY A 29 7.30 2.16 -8.47
N SER A 30 8.46 2.67 -8.93
CA SER A 30 9.35 2.08 -9.93
C SER A 30 8.97 2.12 -11.42
N TYR A 31 7.91 2.80 -11.86
CA TYR A 31 7.69 3.00 -13.31
C TYR A 31 8.32 4.30 -13.83
N VAL A 32 7.98 5.46 -13.25
CA VAL A 32 8.59 6.78 -13.53
C VAL A 32 8.33 7.70 -12.32
N ASP A 33 9.36 8.10 -11.56
CA ASP A 33 9.25 9.13 -10.50
C ASP A 33 9.84 10.47 -10.99
N ALA A 34 9.27 11.02 -12.07
CA ALA A 34 9.70 12.30 -12.61
C ALA A 34 9.45 13.41 -11.58
N GLY A 35 10.53 14.04 -11.09
CA GLY A 35 10.43 15.16 -10.14
C GLY A 35 10.17 14.78 -8.68
N HIS A 36 10.29 13.50 -8.30
CA HIS A 36 10.11 13.02 -6.91
C HIS A 36 8.70 13.22 -6.35
N THR A 37 7.70 13.32 -7.22
CA THR A 37 6.31 13.61 -6.87
C THR A 37 5.71 12.50 -6.00
N GLN A 38 6.05 11.23 -6.24
CA GLN A 38 5.54 10.13 -5.43
C GLN A 38 6.02 10.25 -3.99
N ARG A 39 7.33 10.51 -3.80
CA ARG A 39 7.90 10.68 -2.46
C ARG A 39 7.31 11.87 -1.71
N GLN A 40 7.03 12.97 -2.40
CA GLN A 40 6.40 14.13 -1.77
C GLN A 40 4.95 13.84 -1.33
N LEU A 41 4.19 13.11 -2.15
CA LEU A 41 2.83 12.67 -1.82
C LEU A 41 2.81 11.69 -0.64
N ASP A 42 3.65 10.65 -0.69
CA ASP A 42 3.74 9.66 0.38
C ASP A 42 4.12 10.35 1.70
N ARG A 43 5.10 11.28 1.67
CA ARG A 43 5.49 12.07 2.83
C ARG A 43 4.32 12.87 3.40
N GLN A 44 3.60 13.59 2.55
CA GLN A 44 2.49 14.43 3.01
C GLN A 44 1.35 13.61 3.61
N LEU A 45 0.98 12.50 2.97
CA LEU A 45 -0.15 11.67 3.40
C LEU A 45 0.18 10.80 4.61
N LEU A 46 1.39 10.24 4.68
CA LEU A 46 1.78 9.31 5.74
C LEU A 46 2.41 10.00 6.95
N GLU A 47 3.07 11.15 6.79
CA GLU A 47 3.73 11.83 7.91
C GLU A 47 2.88 12.96 8.50
N GLN A 48 1.99 13.59 7.73
CA GLN A 48 1.24 14.78 8.20
C GLN A 48 -0.24 14.54 8.49
N LEU A 49 -0.84 13.45 8.03
CA LEU A 49 -2.24 13.14 8.29
C LEU A 49 -2.36 11.93 9.23
N PRO A 50 -3.39 11.90 10.10
CA PRO A 50 -3.69 10.70 10.87
C PRO A 50 -3.96 9.53 9.93
N ASN A 51 -3.10 8.51 10.00
CA ASN A 51 -3.22 7.30 9.21
C ASN A 51 -2.94 6.08 10.08
N ARG A 52 -3.36 4.91 9.60
CA ARG A 52 -3.04 3.62 10.21
C ARG A 52 -2.87 2.58 9.12
N VAL A 53 -2.01 1.61 9.36
CA VAL A 53 -1.82 0.47 8.46
C VAL A 53 -3.05 -0.41 8.50
N LEU A 54 -3.63 -0.70 7.34
CA LEU A 54 -4.78 -1.60 7.21
C LEU A 54 -4.35 -3.05 6.99
N GLY A 55 -3.24 -3.25 6.31
CA GLY A 55 -2.66 -4.55 6.01
C GLY A 55 -1.46 -4.39 5.11
N ARG A 56 -0.86 -5.51 4.74
CA ARG A 56 0.39 -5.57 3.98
C ARG A 56 0.28 -6.60 2.86
N PHE A 57 0.93 -6.29 1.74
CA PHE A 57 1.18 -7.27 0.71
C PHE A 57 2.39 -8.13 1.06
N ASP A 58 2.36 -9.40 0.68
CA ASP A 58 3.52 -10.29 0.78
C ASP A 58 4.57 -9.87 -0.27
N ALA A 59 5.59 -9.15 0.19
CA ALA A 59 6.67 -8.62 -0.64
C ALA A 59 7.42 -9.74 -1.38
N ASP A 60 7.58 -10.92 -0.77
CA ASP A 60 8.30 -12.05 -1.35
C ASP A 60 7.59 -12.62 -2.58
N GLN A 61 6.29 -12.35 -2.73
CA GLN A 61 5.48 -12.78 -3.86
C GLN A 61 5.36 -11.73 -4.97
N VAL A 62 5.75 -10.49 -4.72
CA VAL A 62 5.51 -9.36 -5.65
C VAL A 62 6.77 -8.59 -6.05
N LEU A 63 7.85 -8.69 -5.29
CA LEU A 63 9.12 -8.04 -5.60
C LEU A 63 10.10 -9.04 -6.22
N ASP A 64 10.71 -8.64 -7.33
CA ASP A 64 11.93 -9.27 -7.82
C ASP A 64 13.13 -8.62 -7.11
N TYR A 65 13.77 -9.36 -6.22
CA TYR A 65 14.95 -8.90 -5.47
C TYR A 65 16.23 -8.88 -6.31
N ALA A 66 16.23 -9.52 -7.48
CA ALA A 66 17.39 -9.58 -8.37
C ALA A 66 17.39 -8.47 -9.44
N GLY A 67 16.38 -7.60 -9.44
CA GLY A 67 16.23 -6.45 -10.36
C GLY A 67 17.36 -5.42 -10.26
#